data_AF-A0A6G1REM7-F1
#
_entry.id   AF-A0A6G1REM7-F1
#
_cell.length_a   1.000
_cell.length_b   1.000
_cell.length_c   1.000
_cell.angle_alpha   90.00
_cell.angle_beta   90.00
_cell.angle_gamma   90.00
#
_symmetry.space_group_name_H-M   'P 1'
#
loop_
_entity.id
_entity.type
_entity.pdbx_description
1 polymer ?
#
loop_
_entity_poly.entity_id
_entity_poly.type
_entity_poly.pdbx_seq_one_letter_code
_entity_poly.pdbx_strand_id
1 'polypeptide(L)'
;IIPEVQRRRIEEEERQKELEEIYMLPRMRNCAKQISFNGSEGRRSRSRRYSGSDSDSISERKRPKKRGRPRTIPRENIKGFSDAEIRRFIKSYKKFGGPLERLDAVARDAELVDKSETDLRRLGELVHNGCIKALKDSSSGQERTGGRLGKVKGPTFRISGVQVNAKLVISHEEELAPLHKSIPADPEERKRYVIPCHTKAAHFDIDWGKEDDSNLLIGIYEYGYGSWEMIKMDPDLSLTQKILPDDPDKKPQAKQLQTRADYLIKLLNKDLARKEAQRLAGAGNSKRRKTRTKKNKVIKAAKMKEEIKSDSSPQPSEKSDEDDEEDKDEIVSVK
;
A
#
# COMPACT_ATOMS: atom_id res chain seq x y z
N ILE A 1 -6.66 -66.04 -26.49
CA ILE A 1 -6.65 -64.92 -25.51
C ILE A 1 -5.44 -64.06 -25.85
N ILE A 2 -5.65 -62.82 -26.32
CA ILE A 2 -4.57 -61.91 -26.71
C ILE A 2 -3.98 -61.32 -25.42
N PRO A 3 -2.65 -61.38 -25.20
CA PRO A 3 -2.02 -60.89 -23.97
C PRO A 3 -2.32 -59.41 -23.71
N GLU A 4 -2.70 -59.07 -22.48
CA GLU A 4 -3.07 -57.70 -22.05
C GLU A 4 -1.98 -56.67 -22.33
N VAL A 5 -0.71 -57.09 -22.29
CA VAL A 5 0.45 -56.23 -22.55
C VAL A 5 0.49 -55.76 -24.01
N GLN A 6 0.06 -56.59 -24.96
CA GLN A 6 0.00 -56.21 -26.38
C GLN A 6 -1.18 -55.29 -26.66
N ARG A 7 -2.33 -55.50 -25.99
CA ARG A 7 -3.48 -54.57 -26.09
C ARG A 7 -3.13 -53.19 -25.56
N ARG A 8 -2.48 -53.11 -24.40
CA ARG A 8 -2.15 -51.83 -23.76
C ARG A 8 -1.12 -51.02 -24.57
N ARG A 9 -0.17 -51.69 -25.25
CA ARG A 9 0.77 -51.02 -26.17
C ARG A 9 0.10 -50.42 -27.41
N ILE A 10 -0.84 -51.15 -28.02
CA ILE A 10 -1.56 -50.66 -29.20
C ILE A 10 -2.45 -49.46 -28.83
N GLU A 11 -3.12 -49.52 -27.68
CA GLU A 11 -3.95 -48.42 -27.18
C GLU A 11 -3.11 -47.18 -26.82
N GLU A 12 -1.93 -47.35 -26.24
CA GLU A 12 -1.02 -46.23 -25.94
C GLU A 12 -0.43 -45.59 -27.20
N GLU A 13 -0.14 -46.38 -28.23
CA GLU A 13 0.35 -45.90 -29.53
C GLU A 13 -0.74 -45.14 -30.30
N GLU A 14 -1.99 -45.62 -30.30
CA GLU A 14 -3.12 -44.88 -30.86
C GLU A 14 -3.36 -43.56 -30.11
N ARG A 15 -3.30 -43.57 -28.76
CA ARG A 15 -3.50 -42.36 -27.97
C ARG A 15 -2.42 -41.31 -28.21
N GLN A 16 -1.17 -41.74 -28.42
CA GLN A 16 -0.07 -40.83 -28.77
C GLN A 16 -0.26 -40.24 -30.16
N LYS A 17 -0.70 -41.06 -31.12
CA LYS A 17 -0.97 -40.62 -32.49
C LYS A 17 -2.12 -39.60 -32.56
N GLU A 18 -3.17 -39.80 -31.77
CA GLU A 18 -4.28 -38.83 -31.66
C GLU A 18 -3.80 -37.48 -31.08
N LEU A 19 -2.94 -37.50 -30.07
CA LEU A 19 -2.35 -36.28 -29.49
C LEU A 19 -1.48 -35.52 -30.49
N GLU A 20 -0.70 -36.24 -31.29
CA GLU A 20 0.13 -35.65 -32.36
C GLU A 20 -0.72 -35.08 -33.50
N GLU A 21 -1.80 -35.76 -33.87
CA GLU A 21 -2.74 -35.27 -34.90
C GLU A 21 -3.47 -33.99 -34.45
N ILE A 22 -3.88 -33.93 -33.17
CA ILE A 22 -4.48 -32.72 -32.58
C ILE A 22 -3.46 -31.57 -32.52
N TYR A 23 -2.19 -31.86 -32.22
CA TYR A 23 -1.14 -30.85 -32.11
C TYR A 23 -0.72 -30.26 -33.47
N MET A 24 -0.90 -31.02 -34.56
CA MET A 24 -0.53 -30.60 -35.92
C MET A 24 -1.62 -29.82 -36.67
N LEU A 25 -2.83 -29.71 -36.12
CA LEU A 25 -3.90 -28.93 -36.74
C LEU A 25 -3.61 -27.41 -36.69
N PRO A 26 -3.77 -26.67 -37.81
CA PRO A 26 -3.57 -25.22 -37.84
C PRO A 26 -4.47 -24.49 -36.83
N ARG A 27 -3.84 -23.81 -35.85
CA ARG A 27 -4.51 -22.98 -34.84
C ARG A 27 -5.24 -21.80 -35.49
N MET A 28 -6.53 -21.95 -35.79
CA MET A 28 -7.39 -20.86 -36.24
C MET A 28 -7.48 -19.80 -35.13
N ARG A 29 -7.12 -18.54 -35.44
CA ARG A 29 -7.35 -17.41 -34.54
C ARG A 29 -8.84 -17.09 -34.50
N ASN A 30 -9.40 -17.01 -33.29
CA ASN A 30 -10.74 -16.51 -33.00
C ASN A 30 -10.95 -15.10 -33.57
N CYS A 31 -11.57 -15.00 -34.75
CA CYS A 31 -12.33 -13.82 -35.13
C CYS A 31 -13.74 -14.02 -34.57
N ALA A 32 -14.08 -13.31 -33.50
CA ALA A 32 -15.45 -13.21 -33.01
C ALA A 32 -16.32 -12.57 -34.10
N LYS A 33 -16.97 -13.40 -34.92
CA LYS A 33 -18.10 -12.99 -35.73
C LYS A 33 -19.32 -13.05 -34.83
N GLN A 34 -19.83 -11.88 -34.49
CA GLN A 34 -21.19 -11.74 -33.98
C GLN A 34 -22.15 -12.34 -35.00
N ILE A 35 -22.96 -13.27 -34.53
CA ILE A 35 -24.17 -13.74 -35.19
C ILE A 35 -25.21 -12.65 -34.93
N SER A 36 -25.59 -11.92 -35.97
CA SER A 36 -26.77 -11.04 -35.94
C SER A 36 -27.57 -11.28 -37.22
N PHE A 37 -28.58 -12.13 -37.11
CA PHE A 37 -29.62 -12.33 -38.10
C PHE A 37 -30.79 -11.40 -37.73
N ASN A 38 -30.92 -10.25 -38.40
CA ASN A 38 -32.21 -9.73 -38.92
C ASN A 38 -31.98 -8.46 -39.76
N GLY A 39 -32.79 -8.31 -40.82
CA GLY A 39 -32.53 -7.38 -41.92
C GLY A 39 -33.04 -5.95 -41.77
N SER A 40 -32.52 -5.08 -42.65
CA SER A 40 -33.25 -3.99 -43.30
C SER A 40 -32.33 -3.32 -44.34
N GLU A 41 -32.94 -2.95 -45.46
CA GLU A 41 -32.40 -2.39 -46.70
C GLU A 41 -31.35 -1.26 -46.57
N GLY A 42 -30.50 -1.11 -47.59
CA GLY A 42 -29.80 0.17 -47.78
C GLY A 42 -28.54 0.21 -48.65
N ARG A 43 -28.70 -0.01 -49.97
CA ARG A 43 -28.03 0.74 -51.05
C ARG A 43 -26.53 1.13 -50.91
N ARG A 44 -25.64 0.53 -51.73
CA ARG A 44 -24.99 1.18 -52.90
C ARG A 44 -23.75 0.44 -53.45
N SER A 45 -23.80 0.27 -54.78
CA SER A 45 -22.69 0.28 -55.75
C SER A 45 -21.72 -0.91 -55.88
N ARG A 46 -22.04 -1.75 -56.88
CA ARG A 46 -21.33 -1.88 -58.17
C ARG A 46 -19.80 -2.06 -58.11
N SER A 47 -19.33 -3.28 -58.33
CA SER A 47 -18.57 -3.63 -59.56
C SER A 47 -18.25 -5.13 -59.57
N ARG A 48 -18.99 -5.88 -60.39
CA ARG A 48 -18.55 -7.19 -60.89
C ARG A 48 -17.48 -6.92 -61.95
N ARG A 49 -16.26 -7.46 -61.76
CA ARG A 49 -15.46 -8.01 -62.87
C ARG A 49 -14.67 -9.21 -62.37
N TYR A 50 -15.15 -10.37 -62.78
CA TYR A 50 -14.36 -11.58 -62.96
C TYR A 50 -13.55 -11.39 -64.24
N SER A 51 -12.23 -11.53 -64.14
CA SER A 51 -11.38 -11.90 -65.26
C SER A 51 -10.15 -12.58 -64.69
N GLY A 52 -10.08 -13.90 -64.86
CA GLY A 52 -8.84 -14.64 -64.72
C GLY A 52 -7.89 -14.26 -65.86
N SER A 53 -6.59 -14.31 -65.58
CA SER A 53 -5.55 -14.50 -66.59
C SER A 53 -4.29 -14.98 -65.88
N ASP A 54 -3.87 -16.18 -66.24
CA ASP A 54 -2.52 -16.69 -66.04
C ASP A 54 -1.51 -15.78 -66.75
N SER A 55 -0.39 -15.52 -66.08
CA SER A 55 0.91 -15.29 -66.70
C SER A 55 2.01 -15.26 -65.64
N ASP A 56 2.90 -16.24 -65.74
CA ASP A 56 4.25 -16.22 -65.18
C ASP A 56 5.02 -14.98 -65.65
N SER A 57 5.69 -14.28 -64.73
CA SER A 57 7.06 -13.76 -64.91
C SER A 57 7.52 -12.85 -63.75
N ILE A 58 8.79 -13.08 -63.38
CA ILE A 58 9.83 -12.14 -62.92
C ILE A 58 9.85 -11.59 -61.47
N SER A 59 10.82 -12.13 -60.73
CA SER A 59 11.67 -11.52 -59.67
C SER A 59 11.09 -10.42 -58.77
N GLU A 60 10.81 -10.77 -57.51
CA GLU A 60 10.69 -9.79 -56.42
C GLU A 60 11.93 -9.85 -55.52
N ARG A 61 12.85 -8.93 -55.82
CA ARG A 61 13.89 -8.48 -54.89
C ARG A 61 13.24 -8.08 -53.57
N LYS A 62 13.88 -8.47 -52.46
CA LYS A 62 13.58 -8.00 -51.09
C LYS A 62 13.35 -6.48 -51.07
N ARG A 63 12.09 -6.03 -51.07
CA ARG A 63 11.72 -4.64 -50.77
C ARG A 63 12.05 -4.36 -49.29
N PRO A 64 12.93 -3.40 -48.97
CA PRO A 64 13.15 -3.03 -47.58
C PRO A 64 11.87 -2.40 -47.03
N LYS A 65 11.38 -2.93 -45.91
CA LYS A 65 10.25 -2.36 -45.17
C LYS A 65 10.53 -0.87 -44.94
N LYS A 66 9.61 -0.01 -45.42
CA LYS A 66 9.61 1.43 -45.16
C LYS A 66 9.87 1.68 -43.67
N ARG A 67 11.06 2.17 -43.34
CA ARG A 67 11.39 2.70 -42.02
C ARG A 67 10.40 3.81 -41.73
N GLY A 68 9.51 3.58 -40.78
CA GLY A 68 8.66 4.63 -40.21
C GLY A 68 9.53 5.75 -39.64
N ARG A 69 9.02 6.98 -39.78
CA ARG A 69 9.45 8.26 -39.18
C ARG A 69 10.58 8.15 -38.14
N PRO A 70 11.65 8.96 -38.23
CA PRO A 70 12.66 9.06 -37.18
C PRO A 70 11.96 9.31 -35.84
N ARG A 71 12.23 8.47 -34.83
CA ARG A 71 11.70 8.69 -33.48
C ARG A 71 12.43 9.92 -32.92
N THR A 72 11.78 11.08 -33.01
CA THR A 72 12.30 12.41 -32.63
C THR A 72 12.53 12.65 -31.14
N ILE A 73 12.48 11.61 -30.31
CA ILE A 73 12.76 11.74 -28.88
C ILE A 73 13.98 10.86 -28.59
N PRO A 74 15.14 11.45 -28.23
CA PRO A 74 16.27 10.71 -27.72
C PRO A 74 15.76 9.78 -26.63
N ARG A 75 15.91 8.47 -26.84
CA ARG A 75 15.70 7.54 -25.74
C ARG A 75 16.84 7.80 -24.77
N GLU A 76 16.52 8.37 -23.62
CA GLU A 76 17.38 8.20 -22.45
C GLU A 76 17.36 6.70 -22.12
N ASN A 77 18.20 5.96 -22.84
CA ASN A 77 18.47 4.56 -22.58
C ASN A 77 19.31 4.57 -21.31
N ILE A 78 18.72 4.19 -20.19
CA ILE A 78 19.51 3.93 -19.00
C ILE A 78 20.32 2.68 -19.31
N LYS A 79 21.64 2.82 -19.36
CA LYS A 79 22.56 1.71 -19.63
C LYS A 79 22.42 0.72 -18.47
N GLY A 80 22.08 -0.55 -18.76
CA GLY A 80 21.98 -1.61 -17.75
C GLY A 80 20.57 -2.03 -17.34
N PHE A 81 19.51 -1.36 -17.82
CA PHE A 81 18.13 -1.76 -17.56
C PHE A 81 17.32 -2.00 -18.84
N SER A 82 16.53 -3.07 -18.83
CA SER A 82 15.49 -3.37 -19.80
C SER A 82 14.18 -2.65 -19.46
N ASP A 83 13.33 -2.45 -20.48
CA ASP A 83 12.00 -1.88 -20.28
C ASP A 83 11.12 -2.70 -19.31
N ALA A 84 11.39 -4.00 -19.16
CA ALA A 84 10.68 -4.87 -18.21
C ALA A 84 11.14 -4.61 -16.77
N GLU A 85 12.45 -4.54 -16.54
CA GLU A 85 13.04 -4.21 -15.25
C GLU A 85 12.61 -2.82 -14.79
N ILE A 86 12.62 -1.82 -15.68
CA ILE A 86 12.14 -0.45 -15.37
C ILE A 86 10.66 -0.46 -14.93
N ARG A 87 9.81 -1.27 -15.58
CA ARG A 87 8.39 -1.38 -15.18
C ARG A 87 8.23 -2.02 -13.81
N ARG A 88 9.00 -3.07 -13.50
CA ARG A 88 9.00 -3.70 -12.17
C ARG A 88 9.51 -2.72 -11.12
N PHE A 89 10.63 -2.05 -11.37
CA PHE A 89 11.17 -1.02 -10.49
C PHE A 89 10.13 0.07 -10.19
N ILE A 90 9.47 0.64 -11.20
CA ILE A 90 8.43 1.68 -10.97
C ILE A 90 7.22 1.11 -10.21
N LYS A 91 6.87 -0.16 -10.42
CA LYS A 91 5.78 -0.82 -9.68
C LYS A 91 6.15 -0.92 -8.20
N SER A 92 7.35 -1.37 -7.88
CA SER A 92 7.88 -1.50 -6.52
C SER A 92 8.13 -0.14 -5.87
N TYR A 93 8.64 0.84 -6.61
CA TYR A 93 8.87 2.22 -6.14
C TYR A 93 7.61 2.85 -5.55
N LYS A 94 6.44 2.59 -6.12
CA LYS A 94 5.14 3.08 -5.62
C LYS A 94 4.68 2.43 -4.31
N LYS A 95 5.32 1.35 -3.87
CA LYS A 95 4.96 0.63 -2.64
C LYS A 95 5.60 1.22 -1.39
N PHE A 96 6.55 2.14 -1.52
CA PHE A 96 7.32 2.70 -0.40
C PHE A 96 7.17 4.22 -0.33
N GLY A 97 7.06 4.77 0.89
CA GLY A 97 7.24 6.21 1.12
C GLY A 97 8.74 6.55 1.19
N GLY A 98 9.20 7.69 0.69
CA GLY A 98 10.64 7.97 0.64
C GLY A 98 11.48 6.84 -0.04
N PRO A 99 11.11 6.38 -1.24
CA PRO A 99 11.72 5.21 -1.89
C PRO A 99 13.22 5.36 -2.20
N LEU A 100 13.75 6.59 -2.29
CA LEU A 100 15.18 6.85 -2.50
C LEU A 100 16.07 6.42 -1.33
N GLU A 101 15.52 6.39 -0.12
CA GLU A 101 16.24 5.93 1.09
C GLU A 101 16.15 4.39 1.24
N ARG A 102 15.33 3.73 0.41
CA ARG A 102 14.98 2.31 0.53
C ARG A 102 15.18 1.53 -0.76
N LEU A 103 16.20 1.90 -1.54
CA LEU A 103 16.47 1.28 -2.84
C LEU A 103 16.72 -0.23 -2.73
N ASP A 104 17.31 -0.71 -1.63
CA ASP A 104 17.53 -2.14 -1.40
C ASP A 104 16.22 -2.93 -1.25
N ALA A 105 15.24 -2.36 -0.54
CA ALA A 105 13.91 -2.96 -0.39
C ALA A 105 13.16 -2.94 -1.73
N VAL A 106 13.25 -1.83 -2.47
CA VAL A 106 12.67 -1.70 -3.81
C VAL A 106 13.29 -2.72 -4.78
N ALA A 107 14.61 -2.93 -4.72
CA ALA A 107 15.33 -3.86 -5.56
C ALA A 107 14.96 -5.32 -5.27
N ARG A 108 14.80 -5.68 -3.98
CA ARG A 108 14.30 -7.00 -3.58
C ARG A 108 12.90 -7.27 -4.13
N ASP A 109 11.97 -6.33 -3.97
CA ASP A 109 10.60 -6.47 -4.48
C ASP A 109 10.50 -6.47 -6.01
N ALA A 110 11.40 -5.76 -6.70
CA ALA A 110 11.43 -5.67 -8.16
C ALA A 110 12.19 -6.83 -8.84
N GLU A 111 12.80 -7.73 -8.05
CA GLU A 111 13.71 -8.79 -8.51
C GLU A 111 14.89 -8.19 -9.31
N LEU A 112 15.56 -7.18 -8.72
CA LEU A 112 16.70 -6.44 -9.29
C LEU A 112 17.93 -6.44 -8.37
N VAL A 113 18.03 -7.43 -7.49
CA VAL A 113 19.14 -7.59 -6.53
C VAL A 113 20.50 -7.79 -7.20
N ASP A 114 20.50 -8.15 -8.49
CA ASP A 114 21.68 -8.32 -9.33
C ASP A 114 22.28 -6.99 -9.83
N LYS A 115 21.56 -5.87 -9.66
CA LYS A 115 22.01 -4.55 -10.14
C LYS A 115 22.84 -3.81 -9.09
N SER A 116 23.72 -2.92 -9.55
CA SER A 116 24.51 -2.07 -8.66
C SER A 116 23.62 -1.05 -7.94
N GLU A 117 23.95 -0.75 -6.68
CA GLU A 117 23.25 0.28 -5.90
C GLU A 117 23.30 1.65 -6.59
N THR A 118 24.43 1.97 -7.25
CA THR A 118 24.60 3.20 -8.03
C THR A 118 23.64 3.29 -9.22
N ASP A 119 23.38 2.17 -9.90
CA ASP A 119 22.46 2.13 -11.04
C ASP A 119 21.00 2.24 -10.57
N LEU A 120 20.66 1.58 -9.45
CA LEU A 120 19.34 1.68 -8.82
C LEU A 120 19.06 3.11 -8.34
N ARG A 121 20.05 3.76 -7.73
CA ARG A 121 19.97 5.15 -7.29
C ARG A 121 19.75 6.09 -8.46
N ARG A 122 20.52 5.91 -9.54
CA ARG A 122 20.34 6.69 -10.78
C ARG A 122 18.94 6.50 -11.37
N LEU A 123 18.42 5.27 -11.39
CA LEU A 123 17.07 5.00 -11.87
C LEU A 123 16.00 5.64 -10.95
N GLY A 124 16.17 5.55 -9.63
CA GLY A 124 15.30 6.19 -8.65
C GLY A 124 15.25 7.71 -8.81
N GLU A 125 16.41 8.36 -8.93
CA GLU A 125 16.52 9.80 -9.16
C GLU A 125 15.87 10.22 -10.49
N LEU A 126 16.01 9.42 -11.54
CA LEU A 126 15.33 9.67 -12.82
C LEU A 126 13.80 9.58 -12.70
N VAL A 127 13.29 8.62 -11.93
CA VAL A 127 11.85 8.51 -11.64
C VAL A 127 11.37 9.72 -10.83
N HIS A 128 12.09 10.09 -9.77
CA HIS A 128 11.73 11.21 -8.90
C HIS A 128 11.77 12.55 -9.64
N ASN A 129 12.90 12.87 -10.29
CA ASN A 129 13.09 14.10 -11.06
C ASN A 129 12.13 14.16 -12.25
N GLY A 130 11.88 13.03 -12.91
CA GLY A 130 10.92 12.93 -13.99
C GLY A 130 9.48 13.22 -13.54
N CYS A 131 9.10 12.76 -12.34
CA CYS A 131 7.80 13.08 -11.74
C CYS A 131 7.66 14.57 -11.44
N ILE A 132 8.66 15.18 -10.79
CA ILE A 132 8.68 16.61 -10.46
C ILE A 132 8.60 17.46 -11.73
N LYS A 133 9.42 17.14 -12.75
CA LYS A 133 9.44 17.86 -14.01
C LYS A 133 8.10 17.76 -14.74
N ALA A 134 7.53 16.57 -14.87
CA ALA A 134 6.26 16.37 -15.54
C ALA A 134 5.08 17.08 -14.84
N LEU A 135 5.09 17.15 -13.50
CA LEU A 135 4.10 17.92 -12.74
C LEU A 135 4.28 19.42 -12.93
N LYS A 136 5.51 19.92 -12.91
CA LYS A 136 5.82 21.34 -13.16
C LYS A 136 5.42 21.76 -14.57
N ASP A 137 5.75 20.97 -15.58
CA ASP A 137 5.41 21.23 -16.98
C ASP A 137 3.89 21.20 -17.20
N SER A 138 3.18 20.30 -16.51
CA SER A 138 1.71 20.27 -16.55
C SER A 138 1.08 21.48 -15.86
N SER A 139 1.61 21.91 -14.71
CA SER A 139 1.09 23.08 -13.98
C SER A 139 1.30 24.40 -14.74
N SER A 140 2.41 24.52 -15.50
CA SER A 140 2.75 25.71 -16.28
C SER A 140 2.14 25.71 -17.69
N GLY A 141 1.86 24.54 -18.28
CA GLY A 141 1.24 24.40 -19.59
C GLY A 141 -0.29 24.55 -19.58
N GLN A 142 -0.94 24.35 -18.43
CA GLN A 142 -2.40 24.37 -18.31
C GLN A 142 -3.01 25.78 -18.44
N GLU A 143 -2.21 26.84 -18.28
CA GLU A 143 -2.64 28.21 -18.59
C GLU A 143 -2.61 28.56 -20.09
N ARG A 144 -1.91 27.78 -20.95
CA ARG A 144 -1.66 28.18 -22.35
C ARG A 144 -2.51 27.49 -23.40
N THR A 145 -3.18 26.39 -23.08
CA THR A 145 -3.99 25.66 -24.06
C THR A 145 -5.40 25.40 -23.55
N GLY A 146 -6.24 26.42 -23.63
CA GLY A 146 -7.68 26.25 -23.63
C GLY A 146 -8.09 25.43 -24.87
N GLY A 147 -8.73 24.29 -24.64
CA GLY A 147 -9.38 23.53 -25.70
C GLY A 147 -8.74 22.16 -25.98
N ARG A 148 -9.15 21.16 -25.19
CA ARG A 148 -9.57 19.83 -25.66
C ARG A 148 -10.08 19.02 -24.46
N LEU A 149 -11.39 19.02 -24.28
CA LEU A 149 -12.15 18.16 -23.37
C LEU A 149 -12.16 16.70 -23.87
N GLY A 150 -10.99 16.09 -23.99
CA GLY A 150 -10.85 14.62 -24.05
C GLY A 150 -10.15 14.18 -22.78
N LYS A 151 -10.47 13.00 -22.22
CA LYS A 151 -9.84 12.42 -21.01
C LYS A 151 -8.33 12.67 -21.05
N VAL A 152 -7.88 13.74 -20.40
CA VAL A 152 -6.48 14.14 -20.44
C VAL A 152 -5.76 13.12 -19.58
N LYS A 153 -5.08 12.18 -20.24
CA LYS A 153 -4.13 11.28 -19.59
C LYS A 153 -3.20 12.20 -18.79
N GLY A 154 -3.16 12.04 -17.46
CA GLY A 154 -2.42 12.93 -16.56
C GLY A 154 -0.94 13.07 -16.95
N PRO A 155 -0.18 13.98 -16.31
CA PRO A 155 1.21 14.25 -16.68
C PRO A 155 2.01 12.96 -16.77
N THR A 156 2.51 12.65 -17.97
CA THR A 156 3.34 11.47 -18.21
C THR A 156 4.66 11.85 -18.83
N PHE A 157 5.71 11.15 -18.44
CA PHE A 157 7.02 11.23 -19.06
C PHE A 157 7.50 9.83 -19.48
N ARG A 158 8.63 9.75 -20.17
CA ARG A 158 9.20 8.49 -20.62
C ARG A 158 10.59 8.28 -20.03
N ILE A 159 10.81 7.08 -19.51
CA ILE A 159 12.12 6.58 -19.14
C ILE A 159 12.42 5.45 -20.12
N SER A 160 13.42 5.61 -20.98
CA SER A 160 13.72 4.67 -22.07
C SER A 160 12.47 4.38 -22.94
N GLY A 161 11.94 3.14 -22.94
CA GLY A 161 10.70 2.77 -23.63
C GLY A 161 9.43 2.79 -22.77
N VAL A 162 9.54 3.12 -21.48
CA VAL A 162 8.45 3.02 -20.50
C VAL A 162 7.79 4.37 -20.27
N GLN A 163 6.46 4.43 -20.39
CA GLN A 163 5.68 5.63 -20.05
C GLN A 163 5.27 5.58 -18.57
N VAL A 164 5.58 6.64 -17.84
CA VAL A 164 5.33 6.77 -16.40
C VAL A 164 4.29 7.86 -16.18
N ASN A 165 3.30 7.59 -15.31
CA ASN A 165 2.31 8.59 -14.89
C ASN A 165 2.81 9.27 -13.61
N ALA A 166 3.26 10.51 -13.73
CA ALA A 166 3.87 11.26 -12.63
C ALA A 166 2.88 11.48 -11.48
N LYS A 167 1.63 11.85 -11.80
CA LYS A 167 0.59 12.10 -10.79
C LYS A 167 0.30 10.85 -9.95
N LEU A 168 0.30 9.67 -10.58
CA LEU A 168 0.06 8.42 -9.87
C LEU A 168 1.21 8.05 -8.93
N VAL A 169 2.47 8.25 -9.37
CA VAL A 169 3.65 7.94 -8.54
C VAL A 169 3.69 8.83 -7.31
N ILE A 170 3.52 10.15 -7.49
CA ILE A 170 3.54 11.10 -6.38
C ILE A 170 2.36 10.90 -5.43
N SER A 171 1.15 10.57 -5.93
CA SER A 171 0.01 10.27 -5.06
C SER A 171 0.31 9.12 -4.08
N HIS A 172 0.94 8.05 -4.55
CA HIS A 172 1.31 6.94 -3.67
C HIS A 172 2.44 7.30 -2.70
N GLU A 173 3.41 8.12 -3.13
CA GLU A 173 4.47 8.64 -2.26
C GLU A 173 3.89 9.50 -1.12
N GLU A 174 2.92 10.37 -1.44
CA GLU A 174 2.21 11.20 -0.45
C GLU A 174 1.33 10.36 0.49
N GLU A 175 0.64 9.35 -0.03
CA GLU A 175 -0.17 8.43 0.78
C GLU A 175 0.67 7.66 1.81
N LEU A 176 1.89 7.26 1.44
CA LEU A 176 2.79 6.51 2.31
C LEU A 176 3.73 7.39 3.14
N ALA A 177 3.76 8.71 2.91
CA ALA A 177 4.59 9.64 3.67
C ALA A 177 4.32 9.61 5.19
N PRO A 178 3.07 9.54 5.69
CA PRO A 178 2.80 9.42 7.13
C PRO A 178 3.39 8.16 7.75
N LEU A 179 3.38 7.05 7.01
CA LEU A 179 4.00 5.79 7.45
C LEU A 179 5.52 5.96 7.56
N HIS A 180 6.15 6.50 6.52
CA HIS A 180 7.59 6.74 6.50
C HIS A 180 8.06 7.65 7.65
N LYS A 181 7.28 8.67 8.02
CA LYS A 181 7.58 9.57 9.14
C LYS A 181 7.33 8.95 10.52
N SER A 182 6.45 7.96 10.63
CA SER A 182 6.03 7.39 11.92
C SER A 182 6.86 6.20 12.35
N ILE A 183 7.36 5.41 11.39
CA ILE A 183 8.11 4.19 11.65
C ILE A 183 9.60 4.53 11.79
N PRO A 184 10.28 4.10 12.88
CA PRO A 184 11.71 4.30 13.07
C PRO A 184 12.55 3.69 11.94
N ALA A 185 13.56 4.43 11.51
CA ALA A 185 14.54 3.93 10.54
C ALA A 185 15.45 2.87 11.16
N ASP A 186 15.70 2.93 12.47
CA ASP A 186 16.49 1.92 13.18
C ASP A 186 15.74 0.56 13.26
N PRO A 187 16.36 -0.56 12.86
CA PRO A 187 15.72 -1.87 12.89
C PRO A 187 15.29 -2.33 14.29
N GLU A 188 16.04 -2.03 15.34
CA GLU A 188 15.72 -2.50 16.69
C GLU A 188 14.56 -1.71 17.29
N GLU A 189 14.55 -0.39 17.12
CA GLU A 189 13.41 0.45 17.51
C GLU A 189 12.16 0.10 16.73
N ARG A 190 12.31 -0.26 15.45
CA ARG A 190 11.22 -0.67 14.58
C ARG A 190 10.57 -1.97 15.05
N LYS A 191 11.34 -2.97 15.49
CA LYS A 191 10.79 -4.20 16.08
C LYS A 191 9.96 -3.97 17.34
N ARG A 192 10.23 -2.88 18.06
CA ARG A 192 9.48 -2.46 19.26
C ARG A 192 8.40 -1.42 18.96
N TYR A 193 8.20 -1.07 17.69
CA TYR A 193 7.24 -0.04 17.31
C TYR A 193 5.83 -0.51 17.64
N VAL A 194 5.08 0.35 18.34
CA VAL A 194 3.66 0.17 18.60
C VAL A 194 2.94 1.43 18.18
N ILE A 195 1.84 1.28 17.44
CA ILE A 195 1.04 2.42 17.00
C ILE A 195 0.63 3.30 18.20
N PRO A 196 0.86 4.62 18.19
CA PRO A 196 0.71 5.45 19.38
C PRO A 196 -0.76 5.78 19.73
N CYS A 197 -1.69 5.47 18.83
CA CYS A 197 -3.09 5.84 18.92
C CYS A 197 -4.01 4.62 19.02
N HIS A 198 -5.23 4.85 19.51
CA HIS A 198 -6.26 3.82 19.59
C HIS A 198 -6.78 3.47 18.19
N THR A 199 -6.85 2.18 17.89
CA THR A 199 -7.37 1.65 16.63
C THR A 199 -8.75 1.01 16.85
N LYS A 200 -9.67 1.24 15.92
CA LYS A 200 -10.99 0.58 15.94
C LYS A 200 -10.83 -0.94 15.75
N ALA A 201 -11.81 -1.72 16.20
CA ALA A 201 -11.84 -3.16 15.95
C ALA A 201 -11.70 -3.48 14.45
N ALA A 202 -10.92 -4.51 14.12
CA ALA A 202 -10.69 -4.90 12.72
C ALA A 202 -11.87 -5.68 12.12
N HIS A 203 -12.70 -6.31 12.96
CA HIS A 203 -13.81 -7.18 12.55
C HIS A 203 -13.35 -8.29 11.58
N PHE A 204 -12.22 -8.91 11.89
CA PHE A 204 -11.78 -10.15 11.25
C PHE A 204 -12.34 -11.35 12.01
N ASP A 205 -12.22 -12.53 11.40
CA ASP A 205 -12.70 -13.78 11.99
C ASP A 205 -11.69 -14.35 13.01
N ILE A 206 -10.75 -13.51 13.48
CA ILE A 206 -9.63 -13.83 14.37
C ILE A 206 -9.40 -12.70 15.37
N ASP A 207 -8.68 -13.00 16.45
CA ASP A 207 -8.19 -11.98 17.39
C ASP A 207 -7.14 -11.10 16.70
N TRP A 208 -7.50 -9.82 16.53
CA TRP A 208 -6.65 -8.82 15.89
C TRP A 208 -6.44 -7.64 16.83
N GLY A 209 -5.23 -7.55 17.38
CA GLY A 209 -4.83 -6.57 18.38
C GLY A 209 -4.11 -5.35 17.83
N LYS A 210 -3.63 -4.54 18.76
CA LYS A 210 -2.83 -3.35 18.47
C LYS A 210 -1.42 -3.72 17.98
N GLU A 211 -0.91 -4.83 18.48
CA GLU A 211 0.37 -5.44 18.12
C GLU A 211 0.31 -5.90 16.66
N ASP A 212 -0.79 -6.53 16.23
CA ASP A 212 -1.01 -6.95 14.85
C ASP A 212 -1.09 -5.76 13.89
N ASP A 213 -1.77 -4.67 14.28
CA ASP A 213 -1.75 -3.42 13.52
C ASP A 213 -0.34 -2.85 13.37
N SER A 214 0.44 -2.91 14.43
CA SER A 214 1.81 -2.38 14.46
C SER A 214 2.72 -3.21 13.57
N ASN A 215 2.66 -4.53 13.66
CA ASN A 215 3.41 -5.46 12.81
C ASN A 215 2.98 -5.36 11.34
N LEU A 216 1.69 -5.13 11.05
CA LEU A 216 1.23 -4.88 9.70
C LEU A 216 1.86 -3.60 9.12
N LEU A 217 1.94 -2.51 9.91
CA LEU A 217 2.57 -1.27 9.49
C LEU A 217 4.09 -1.41 9.29
N ILE A 218 4.76 -2.15 10.18
CA ILE A 218 6.19 -2.50 10.03
C ILE A 218 6.39 -3.29 8.73
N GLY A 219 5.58 -4.33 8.49
CA GLY A 219 5.66 -5.12 7.27
C GLY A 219 5.45 -4.29 5.99
N ILE A 220 4.49 -3.35 5.99
CA ILE A 220 4.29 -2.42 4.86
C ILE A 220 5.51 -1.51 4.69
N TYR A 221 6.15 -1.09 5.78
CA TYR A 221 7.35 -0.28 5.72
C TYR A 221 8.55 -1.07 5.15
N GLU A 222 8.70 -2.35 5.49
CA GLU A 222 9.85 -3.17 5.11
C GLU A 222 9.73 -3.81 3.73
N TYR A 223 8.56 -4.34 3.41
CA TYR A 223 8.30 -5.09 2.18
C TYR A 223 7.50 -4.30 1.14
N GLY A 224 6.92 -3.18 1.55
CA GLY A 224 6.12 -2.31 0.70
C GLY A 224 4.62 -2.59 0.79
N TYR A 225 3.83 -1.55 0.50
CA TYR A 225 2.38 -1.63 0.45
C TYR A 225 1.89 -2.64 -0.59
N GLY A 226 0.98 -3.52 -0.18
CA GLY A 226 0.42 -4.56 -1.03
C GLY A 226 1.27 -5.82 -1.15
N SER A 227 2.47 -5.85 -0.56
CA SER A 227 3.35 -7.04 -0.51
C SER A 227 2.92 -8.01 0.62
N TRP A 228 1.63 -8.35 0.69
CA TRP A 228 1.05 -9.13 1.78
C TRP A 228 1.69 -10.51 1.94
N GLU A 229 2.07 -11.15 0.83
CA GLU A 229 2.73 -12.46 0.86
C GLU A 229 4.10 -12.38 1.54
N MET A 230 4.89 -11.35 1.22
CA MET A 230 6.18 -11.14 1.86
C MET A 230 6.04 -10.86 3.35
N ILE A 231 5.01 -10.09 3.73
CA ILE A 231 4.66 -9.82 5.14
C ILE A 231 4.25 -11.10 5.86
N LYS A 232 3.52 -12.01 5.20
CA LYS A 232 3.13 -13.31 5.76
C LYS A 232 4.35 -14.21 5.98
N MET A 233 5.28 -14.21 5.02
CA MET A 233 6.49 -15.03 5.06
C MET A 233 7.51 -14.59 6.12
N ASP A 234 7.37 -13.39 6.69
CA ASP A 234 8.26 -12.91 7.74
C ASP A 234 7.89 -13.51 9.12
N PRO A 235 8.76 -14.34 9.72
CA PRO A 235 8.51 -14.92 11.04
C PRO A 235 8.59 -13.88 12.17
N ASP A 236 9.32 -12.77 12.00
CA ASP A 236 9.53 -11.76 13.05
C ASP A 236 8.26 -10.92 13.27
N LEU A 237 7.37 -10.82 12.28
CA LEU A 237 6.15 -10.02 12.36
C LEU A 237 5.00 -10.74 13.07
N SER A 238 5.12 -12.02 13.40
CA SER A 238 4.05 -12.80 14.05
C SER A 238 2.69 -12.77 13.31
N LEU A 239 2.71 -12.51 11.99
CA LEU A 239 1.52 -12.45 11.14
C LEU A 239 1.30 -13.70 10.29
N THR A 240 2.31 -14.58 10.18
CA THR A 240 2.33 -15.76 9.30
C THR A 240 1.10 -16.65 9.43
N GLN A 241 0.63 -16.88 10.66
CA GLN A 241 -0.52 -17.73 10.96
C GLN A 241 -1.85 -16.95 11.06
N LYS A 242 -1.81 -15.63 10.90
CA LYS A 242 -2.97 -14.74 11.05
C LYS A 242 -3.51 -14.25 9.72
N ILE A 243 -2.63 -13.92 8.76
CA ILE A 243 -3.03 -13.26 7.51
C ILE A 243 -3.03 -14.22 6.31
N LEU A 244 -3.88 -13.89 5.33
CA LEU A 244 -4.09 -14.70 4.11
C LEU A 244 -4.27 -16.19 4.44
N PRO A 245 -5.32 -16.57 5.20
CA PRO A 245 -5.64 -17.98 5.39
C PRO A 245 -5.85 -18.68 4.04
N ASP A 246 -5.50 -19.96 3.96
CA ASP A 246 -5.66 -20.77 2.74
C ASP A 246 -7.13 -20.89 2.32
N ASP A 247 -8.03 -20.84 3.31
CA ASP A 247 -9.48 -20.74 3.10
C ASP A 247 -9.86 -19.32 2.66
N PRO A 248 -10.39 -19.13 1.44
CA PRO A 248 -10.71 -17.81 0.89
C PRO A 248 -11.85 -17.10 1.65
N ASP A 249 -12.68 -17.85 2.39
CA ASP A 249 -13.80 -17.28 3.15
C ASP A 249 -13.35 -16.75 4.52
N LYS A 250 -12.17 -17.15 4.99
CA LYS A 250 -11.59 -16.67 6.25
C LYS A 250 -10.85 -15.35 6.06
N LYS A 251 -11.06 -14.42 7.00
CA LYS A 251 -10.40 -13.11 7.01
C LYS A 251 -9.22 -13.09 7.99
N PRO A 252 -8.19 -12.25 7.73
CA PRO A 252 -8.10 -11.26 6.66
C PRO A 252 -7.44 -11.75 5.36
N GLN A 253 -8.12 -11.53 4.23
CA GLN A 253 -7.53 -11.63 2.89
C GLN A 253 -6.93 -10.27 2.46
N ALA A 254 -6.29 -10.24 1.29
CA ALA A 254 -5.61 -9.05 0.78
C ALA A 254 -6.47 -7.77 0.78
N LYS A 255 -7.78 -7.88 0.51
CA LYS A 255 -8.71 -6.74 0.50
C LYS A 255 -8.95 -6.16 1.90
N GLN A 256 -9.05 -7.03 2.91
CA GLN A 256 -9.22 -6.64 4.31
C GLN A 256 -7.94 -6.01 4.84
N LEU A 257 -6.77 -6.58 4.53
CA LEU A 257 -5.47 -6.00 4.85
C LEU A 257 -5.30 -4.62 4.22
N GLN A 258 -5.67 -4.47 2.95
CA GLN A 258 -5.66 -3.18 2.26
C GLN A 258 -6.53 -2.14 2.99
N THR A 259 -7.78 -2.50 3.29
CA THR A 259 -8.72 -1.62 4.00
C THR A 259 -8.19 -1.24 5.38
N ARG A 260 -7.55 -2.17 6.08
CA ARG A 260 -6.95 -1.94 7.40
C ARG A 260 -5.73 -1.03 7.29
N ALA A 261 -4.81 -1.30 6.38
CA ALA A 261 -3.63 -0.49 6.12
C ALA A 261 -4.00 0.97 5.81
N ASP A 262 -4.96 1.19 4.90
CA ASP A 262 -5.42 2.54 4.54
C ASP A 262 -6.00 3.29 5.75
N TYR A 263 -6.74 2.59 6.60
CA TYR A 263 -7.28 3.15 7.83
C TYR A 263 -6.17 3.55 8.81
N LEU A 264 -5.18 2.67 9.03
CA LEU A 264 -4.07 2.91 9.95
C LEU A 264 -3.18 4.06 9.47
N ILE A 265 -2.84 4.10 8.18
CA ILE A 265 -2.03 5.19 7.60
C ILE A 265 -2.74 6.54 7.72
N LYS A 266 -4.06 6.58 7.48
CA LYS A 266 -4.88 7.79 7.73
C LYS A 266 -4.87 8.20 9.20
N LEU A 267 -4.85 7.24 10.12
CA LEU A 267 -4.79 7.50 11.55
C LEU A 267 -3.41 8.06 11.96
N LEU A 268 -2.32 7.53 11.41
CA LEU A 268 -0.97 8.07 11.58
C LEU A 268 -0.89 9.52 11.08
N ASN A 269 -1.46 9.81 9.91
CA ASN A 269 -1.48 11.17 9.38
C ASN A 269 -2.18 12.16 10.33
N LYS A 270 -3.30 11.74 10.93
CA LYS A 270 -4.02 12.55 11.95
C LYS A 270 -3.20 12.75 13.23
N ASP A 271 -2.52 11.70 13.70
CA ASP A 271 -1.67 11.78 14.89
C ASP A 271 -0.47 12.71 14.66
N LEU A 272 0.19 12.61 13.50
CA LEU A 272 1.27 13.51 13.10
C LEU A 272 0.81 14.96 13.02
N ALA A 273 -0.32 15.23 12.36
CA ALA A 273 -0.90 16.57 12.27
C ALA A 273 -1.25 17.14 13.67
N ARG A 274 -1.77 16.30 14.58
CA ARG A 274 -2.05 16.68 15.97
C ARG A 274 -0.77 17.02 16.74
N LYS A 275 0.28 16.19 16.61
CA LYS A 275 1.58 16.43 17.24
C LYS A 275 2.23 17.71 16.72
N GLU A 276 2.14 17.97 15.42
CA GLU A 276 2.66 19.18 14.80
C GLU A 276 1.91 20.43 15.30
N ALA A 277 0.57 20.37 15.35
CA ALA A 277 -0.25 21.44 15.91
C ALA A 277 0.07 21.71 17.40
N GLN A 278 0.28 20.66 18.19
CA GLN A 278 0.70 20.79 19.59
C GLN A 278 2.10 21.41 19.73
N ARG A 279 3.05 21.06 18.84
CA ARG A 279 4.38 21.66 18.82
C ARG A 279 4.32 23.15 18.52
N LEU A 280 3.50 23.55 17.54
CA LEU A 280 3.30 24.95 17.16
C LEU A 280 2.58 25.75 18.26
N ALA A 281 1.58 25.16 18.93
CA ALA A 281 0.88 25.78 20.06
C ALA A 281 1.75 25.85 21.33
N GLY A 282 2.59 24.84 21.57
CA GLY A 282 3.49 24.74 22.72
C GLY A 282 4.65 25.72 22.69
N ALA A 283 5.10 26.14 21.49
CA ALA A 283 6.12 27.18 21.32
C ALA A 283 5.63 28.59 21.72
N GLY A 284 4.32 28.81 21.84
CA GLY A 284 3.73 30.11 22.17
C GLY A 284 3.39 30.35 23.65
N ASN A 285 3.36 29.30 24.50
CA ASN A 285 2.76 29.39 25.84
C ASN A 285 3.75 29.30 27.02
N SER A 286 5.05 29.61 26.82
CA SER A 286 6.03 29.64 27.91
C SER A 286 6.11 30.98 28.67
N LYS A 287 5.02 31.76 28.74
CA LYS A 287 4.93 32.91 29.66
C LYS A 287 3.62 32.93 30.45
N ARG A 288 3.81 32.83 31.77
CA ARG A 288 2.90 33.11 32.89
C ARG A 288 2.08 31.94 33.41
N ARG A 289 2.76 31.03 34.12
CA ARG A 289 2.24 30.54 35.40
C ARG A 289 3.05 31.17 36.52
N LYS A 290 2.65 32.37 36.96
CA LYS A 290 3.15 32.95 38.22
C LYS A 290 2.59 32.10 39.36
N THR A 291 3.44 31.26 39.95
CA THR A 291 3.27 30.74 41.30
C THR A 291 3.14 31.94 42.25
N ARG A 292 1.96 32.14 42.84
CA ARG A 292 1.79 33.10 43.93
C ARG A 292 1.67 32.32 45.24
N THR A 293 2.74 32.48 46.01
CA THR A 293 3.16 31.86 47.26
C THR A 293 2.10 31.97 48.36
N LYS A 294 1.74 30.84 49.00
CA LYS A 294 1.11 30.82 50.32
C LYS A 294 2.14 31.28 51.35
N LYS A 295 1.93 32.45 51.97
CA LYS A 295 2.65 32.86 53.18
C LYS A 295 1.79 32.54 54.40
N ASN A 296 2.24 31.58 55.20
CA ASN A 296 1.82 31.46 56.59
C ASN A 296 2.51 32.56 57.41
N LYS A 297 1.76 33.27 58.25
CA LYS A 297 2.30 33.98 59.42
C LYS A 297 1.29 33.88 60.55
N VAL A 298 1.70 33.21 61.62
CA VAL A 298 0.99 33.09 62.89
C VAL A 298 1.42 34.26 63.80
N ILE A 299 0.53 34.67 64.71
CA ILE A 299 0.75 35.07 66.13
C ILE A 299 0.11 36.41 66.57
N LYS A 300 -0.89 36.23 67.47
CA LYS A 300 -1.33 36.93 68.71
C LYS A 300 -2.03 38.32 68.75
N ALA A 301 -3.22 38.26 69.36
CA ALA A 301 -3.73 38.96 70.56
C ALA A 301 -4.05 40.47 70.54
N ALA A 302 -5.32 40.84 70.81
CA ALA A 302 -5.80 41.27 72.15
C ALA A 302 -7.11 42.12 72.09
N LYS A 303 -8.08 41.72 72.93
CA LYS A 303 -9.04 42.49 73.76
C LYS A 303 -10.17 43.39 73.17
N MET A 304 -11.33 43.24 73.87
CA MET A 304 -12.43 44.19 74.19
C MET A 304 -13.52 44.42 73.12
N LYS A 305 -14.83 44.50 73.40
CA LYS A 305 -15.71 44.30 74.59
C LYS A 305 -17.18 44.46 74.09
N GLU A 306 -18.16 43.77 74.71
CA GLU A 306 -19.63 44.07 74.84
C GLU A 306 -20.49 44.22 73.55
N GLU A 307 -21.76 43.80 73.41
CA GLU A 307 -22.84 43.35 74.32
C GLU A 307 -24.04 42.79 73.49
N ILE A 308 -24.79 41.81 74.07
CA ILE A 308 -26.27 41.59 73.99
C ILE A 308 -26.86 41.12 72.61
N LYS A 309 -27.62 40.02 72.43
CA LYS A 309 -28.75 39.41 73.19
C LYS A 309 -29.03 37.95 72.73
N SER A 310 -29.51 37.15 73.68
CA SER A 310 -30.28 35.87 73.68
C SER A 310 -31.07 35.49 72.40
N ASP A 311 -31.28 34.20 72.05
CA ASP A 311 -32.13 33.25 72.80
C ASP A 311 -31.99 31.76 72.35
N SER A 312 -32.11 30.87 73.36
CA SER A 312 -32.50 29.44 73.40
C SER A 312 -31.63 28.28 72.84
N SER A 313 -31.18 27.42 73.79
CA SER A 313 -30.73 26.00 73.70
C SER A 313 -31.92 25.05 74.01
N PRO A 314 -31.81 23.70 74.26
CA PRO A 314 -30.70 22.70 74.18
C PRO A 314 -31.09 21.39 73.40
N GLN A 315 -30.19 20.57 72.82
CA GLN A 315 -29.52 19.32 73.33
C GLN A 315 -30.45 18.23 73.92
N PRO A 316 -30.13 16.89 73.97
CA PRO A 316 -28.80 16.26 74.11
C PRO A 316 -28.61 14.90 73.31
N SER A 317 -27.37 14.45 72.98
CA SER A 317 -26.54 13.40 73.67
C SER A 317 -26.76 11.96 73.13
N GLU A 318 -25.86 10.95 73.10
CA GLU A 318 -24.51 10.60 73.61
C GLU A 318 -23.86 9.60 72.61
N LYS A 319 -22.54 9.62 72.37
CA LYS A 319 -21.46 8.70 72.87
C LYS A 319 -21.71 7.20 72.57
N SER A 320 -20.77 6.29 72.33
CA SER A 320 -19.28 6.15 72.36
C SER A 320 -19.06 4.68 71.94
N ASP A 321 -18.16 4.37 71.00
CA ASP A 321 -16.79 3.84 71.20
C ASP A 321 -16.69 2.40 71.75
N GLU A 322 -15.74 1.65 71.14
CA GLU A 322 -14.96 0.50 71.65
C GLU A 322 -15.69 -0.87 71.75
N ASP A 323 -15.08 -2.04 71.53
CA ASP A 323 -13.82 -2.53 70.91
C ASP A 323 -13.92 -4.08 70.89
N ASP A 324 -12.90 -4.75 70.34
CA ASP A 324 -12.47 -6.14 70.65
C ASP A 324 -13.31 -7.34 70.14
N GLU A 325 -12.75 -8.50 69.81
CA GLU A 325 -11.42 -8.97 69.39
C GLU A 325 -11.61 -10.47 68.97
N GLU A 326 -10.55 -11.10 68.43
CA GLU A 326 -10.30 -12.56 68.40
C GLU A 326 -11.17 -13.47 67.49
N ASP A 327 -10.68 -14.53 66.83
CA ASP A 327 -9.35 -15.09 66.55
C ASP A 327 -9.56 -16.34 65.65
N LYS A 328 -8.47 -16.78 64.98
CA LYS A 328 -8.19 -18.15 64.47
C LYS A 328 -8.81 -18.72 63.19
N ASP A 329 -7.99 -18.65 62.13
CA ASP A 329 -7.21 -19.76 61.54
C ASP A 329 -7.78 -21.19 61.54
N GLU A 330 -7.88 -21.78 60.35
CA GLU A 330 -7.26 -23.10 60.12
C GLU A 330 -6.88 -23.31 58.63
N ILE A 331 -5.59 -23.55 58.41
CA ILE A 331 -4.93 -23.94 57.16
C ILE A 331 -4.87 -25.48 57.13
N VAL A 332 -5.21 -26.11 56.00
CA VAL A 332 -4.57 -27.39 55.61
C VAL A 332 -4.41 -27.48 54.10
N SER A 333 -3.15 -27.35 53.66
CA SER A 333 -2.60 -27.95 52.44
C SER A 333 -1.82 -29.21 52.81
N VAL A 334 -1.40 -29.98 51.79
CA VAL A 334 -0.53 -31.18 51.76
C VAL A 334 -1.36 -32.40 51.26
N LYS A 335 -1.00 -33.14 50.22
CA LYS A 335 0.28 -33.37 49.53
C LYS A 335 0.03 -33.83 48.10
#